data_AF-A0A916SJ89-F1
#
_entry.id   AF-A0A916SJ89-F1
#
_cell.length_a   1.000
_cell.length_b   1.000
_cell.length_c   1.000
_cell.angle_alpha   90.00
_cell.angle_beta   90.00
_cell.angle_gamma   90.00
#
_symmetry.space_group_name_H-M   'P 1'
#
loop_
_entity.id
_entity.type
_entity.pdbx_description
1 polymer ?
#
loop_
_entity_poly.entity_id
_entity_poly.type
_entity_poly.pdbx_seq_one_letter_code
_entity_poly.pdbx_strand_id
1 'polypeptide(L)'
;MLTRRRIESEVPLTLNEIAADKDALRAEHAMTVRKLEMRLRELQEKYNEQKLAFGVNYEKLRQLSQVEREVRELRSRQNEWEETASALATAEQSLGQVKGELQALQSAHHELSNLSDTLRIELAVRETELDKLMGELDDMRHDRRNKEAAQRELSAEAKAAKAELNSERKRNAALEKRLARLLSDLTDAKEKLERREGELAALKKGGAKPSAAAVKMEADLREQIRDLAAEVVAVTAEREGPASPVYQALDEAKDGGGKDSLAKRIRQKKGD
;
A
#
# COMPACT_ATOMS: atom_id res chain seq x y z
N MET A 1 66.49 142.27 83.61
CA MET A 1 65.05 141.95 83.41
C MET A 1 64.30 143.10 82.73
N LEU A 2 64.78 143.67 81.60
CA LEU A 2 64.03 144.74 80.89
C LEU A 2 64.17 144.76 79.35
N THR A 3 65.11 144.03 78.75
CA THR A 3 65.28 143.97 77.28
C THR A 3 64.66 142.73 76.64
N ARG A 4 64.57 141.59 77.34
CA ARG A 4 63.95 140.35 76.82
C ARG A 4 62.43 140.44 76.67
N ARG A 5 61.76 141.11 77.63
CA ARG A 5 60.29 141.33 77.61
C ARG A 5 59.81 142.37 76.59
N ARG A 6 60.70 143.22 76.06
CA ARG A 6 60.35 144.26 75.07
C ARG A 6 60.47 143.76 73.62
N ILE A 7 61.32 142.77 73.39
CA ILE A 7 61.47 142.11 72.08
C ILE A 7 60.33 141.10 71.85
N GLU A 8 59.81 140.47 72.91
CA GLU A 8 58.65 139.57 72.85
C GLU A 8 57.32 140.29 72.54
N SER A 9 57.25 141.63 72.64
CA SER A 9 56.02 142.41 72.41
C SER A 9 55.87 143.04 71.02
N GLU A 10 56.89 143.01 70.17
CA GLU A 10 56.87 143.67 68.84
C GLU A 10 56.98 142.69 67.66
N VAL A 11 57.11 141.38 67.91
CA VAL A 11 57.13 140.36 66.86
C VAL A 11 55.80 139.61 66.87
N PRO A 12 55.07 139.53 65.75
CA PRO A 12 53.69 139.03 65.70
C PRO A 12 53.55 137.52 65.94
N LEU A 13 54.65 136.80 66.13
CA LEU A 13 54.67 135.43 66.66
C LEU A 13 55.89 135.24 67.57
N THR A 14 55.65 134.75 68.78
CA THR A 14 56.69 134.37 69.74
C THR A 14 57.41 133.10 69.27
N LEU A 15 58.67 132.87 69.66
CA LEU A 15 59.42 131.65 69.32
C LEU A 15 58.68 130.35 69.74
N ASN A 16 57.84 130.45 70.78
CA ASN A 16 56.99 129.36 71.25
C ASN A 16 55.84 129.06 70.28
N GLU A 17 55.26 130.07 69.63
CA GLU A 17 54.19 129.89 68.64
C GLU A 17 54.74 129.28 67.35
N ILE A 18 55.94 129.68 66.89
CA ILE A 18 56.60 129.04 65.73
C ILE A 18 56.95 127.57 66.04
N ALA A 19 57.38 127.28 67.26
CA ALA A 19 57.62 125.91 67.71
C ALA A 19 56.32 125.10 67.76
N ALA A 20 55.21 125.71 68.22
CA ALA A 20 53.89 125.09 68.25
C ALA A 20 53.35 124.81 66.84
N ASP A 21 53.48 125.73 65.88
CA ASP A 21 53.07 125.53 64.49
C ASP A 21 53.88 124.41 63.81
N LYS A 22 55.19 124.37 64.08
CA LYS A 22 56.06 123.30 63.59
C LYS A 22 55.67 121.94 64.16
N ASP A 23 55.33 121.88 65.45
CA ASP A 23 54.88 120.65 66.10
C ASP A 23 53.45 120.28 65.69
N ALA A 24 52.58 121.24 65.37
CA ALA A 24 51.27 121.03 64.78
C ALA A 24 51.38 120.45 63.36
N LEU A 25 52.23 121.01 62.50
CA LEU A 25 52.52 120.47 61.17
C LEU A 25 53.12 119.05 61.24
N ARG A 26 54.04 118.81 62.19
CA ARG A 26 54.60 117.46 62.44
C ARG A 26 53.51 116.49 62.91
N ALA A 27 52.60 116.91 63.77
CA ALA A 27 51.49 116.09 64.24
C ALA A 27 50.50 115.80 63.11
N GLU A 28 50.17 116.79 62.29
CA GLU A 28 49.33 116.62 61.10
C GLU A 28 49.96 115.62 60.12
N HIS A 29 51.25 115.77 59.83
CA HIS A 29 51.98 114.85 58.96
C HIS A 29 52.07 113.44 59.58
N ALA A 30 52.31 113.32 60.88
CA ALA A 30 52.31 112.03 61.56
C ALA A 30 50.93 111.35 61.54
N MET A 31 49.86 112.12 61.70
CA MET A 31 48.47 111.63 61.61
C MET A 31 48.09 111.21 60.20
N THR A 32 48.49 111.97 59.17
CA THR A 32 48.25 111.59 57.76
C THR A 32 49.05 110.35 57.38
N VAL A 33 50.32 110.26 57.76
CA VAL A 33 51.14 109.05 57.57
C VAL A 33 50.49 107.86 58.26
N ARG A 34 50.10 107.97 59.54
CA ARG A 34 49.43 106.87 60.25
C ARG A 34 48.09 106.47 59.62
N LYS A 35 47.31 107.44 59.14
CA LYS A 35 46.05 107.18 58.42
C LYS A 35 46.28 106.47 57.09
N LEU A 36 47.35 106.82 56.36
CA LEU A 36 47.76 106.15 55.13
C LEU A 36 48.31 104.74 55.41
N GLU A 37 49.10 104.56 56.46
CA GLU A 37 49.59 103.24 56.89
C GLU A 37 48.44 102.32 57.29
N MET A 38 47.46 102.83 58.05
CA MET A 38 46.25 102.07 58.40
C MET A 38 45.46 101.68 57.14
N ARG A 39 45.24 102.62 56.21
CA ARG A 39 44.57 102.32 54.92
C ARG A 39 45.33 101.32 54.07
N LEU A 40 46.67 101.40 54.06
CA LEU A 40 47.50 100.44 53.34
C LEU A 40 47.36 99.04 53.94
N ARG A 41 47.34 98.94 55.28
CA ARG A 41 47.11 97.66 55.98
C ARG A 41 45.72 97.11 55.67
N GLU A 42 44.66 97.92 55.77
CA GLU A 42 43.30 97.50 55.42
C GLU A 42 43.19 97.02 53.97
N LEU A 43 43.86 97.70 53.02
CA LEU A 43 43.89 97.29 51.62
C LEU A 43 44.69 96.01 51.42
N GLN A 44 45.81 95.84 52.12
CA GLN A 44 46.61 94.62 52.10
C GLN A 44 45.86 93.43 52.70
N GLU A 45 45.14 93.61 53.80
CA GLU A 45 44.27 92.60 54.41
C GLU A 45 43.17 92.16 53.42
N LYS A 46 42.44 93.12 52.84
CA LYS A 46 41.42 92.83 51.81
C LYS A 46 42.01 92.14 50.58
N TYR A 47 43.20 92.56 50.12
CA TYR A 47 43.88 91.91 49.00
C TYR A 47 44.26 90.46 49.34
N ASN A 48 44.78 90.21 50.54
CA ASN A 48 45.12 88.87 50.99
C ASN A 48 43.87 87.98 51.12
N GLU A 49 42.78 88.50 51.68
CA GLU A 49 41.48 87.81 51.76
C GLU A 49 40.96 87.45 50.37
N GLN A 50 40.96 88.40 49.43
CA GLN A 50 40.54 88.15 48.06
C GLN A 50 41.42 87.10 47.39
N LYS A 51 42.75 87.17 47.57
CA LYS A 51 43.69 86.20 47.01
C LYS A 51 43.42 84.78 47.52
N LEU A 52 43.15 84.63 48.82
CA LEU A 52 42.78 83.34 49.41
C LEU A 52 41.45 82.83 48.86
N ALA A 53 40.43 83.71 48.76
CA ALA A 53 39.14 83.35 48.17
C ALA A 53 39.27 82.92 46.70
N PHE A 54 40.12 83.59 45.91
CA PHE A 54 40.43 83.18 44.54
C PHE A 54 41.10 81.80 44.48
N GLY A 55 42.04 81.51 45.39
CA GLY A 55 42.67 80.19 45.48
C GLY A 55 41.65 79.07 45.73
N VAL A 56 40.78 79.25 46.73
CA VAL A 56 39.72 78.29 47.06
C VAL A 56 38.73 78.14 45.90
N ASN A 57 38.33 79.23 45.26
CA ASN A 57 37.41 79.19 44.11
C ASN A 57 38.05 78.52 42.89
N TYR A 58 39.35 78.70 42.68
CA TYR A 58 40.09 78.02 41.61
C TYR A 58 40.14 76.51 41.84
N GLU A 59 40.38 76.06 43.07
CA GLU A 59 40.34 74.64 43.42
C GLU A 59 38.94 74.04 43.23
N LYS A 60 37.89 74.73 43.67
CA LYS A 60 36.50 74.33 43.42
C LYS A 60 36.19 74.24 41.93
N LEU A 61 36.63 75.22 41.13
CA LEU A 61 36.44 75.21 39.68
C LEU A 61 37.17 74.02 39.03
N ARG A 62 38.39 73.71 39.49
CA ARG A 62 39.13 72.53 39.05
C ARG A 62 38.37 71.24 39.36
N GLN A 63 37.87 71.09 40.59
CA GLN A 63 37.05 69.94 41.00
C GLN A 63 35.77 69.83 40.17
N LEU A 64 35.04 70.94 39.96
CA LEU A 64 33.84 70.97 39.11
C LEU A 64 34.16 70.51 37.69
N SER A 65 35.24 71.02 37.09
CA SER A 65 35.64 70.62 35.72
C SER A 65 35.98 69.13 35.60
N GLN A 66 36.49 68.52 36.68
CA GLN A 66 36.75 67.08 36.73
C GLN A 66 35.44 66.29 36.80
N VAL A 67 34.53 66.67 37.72
CA VAL A 67 33.21 66.04 37.83
C VAL A 67 32.42 66.18 36.52
N GLU A 68 32.49 67.32 35.83
CA GLU A 68 31.85 67.51 34.52
C GLU A 68 32.41 66.59 33.42
N ARG A 69 33.69 66.19 33.50
CA ARG A 69 34.25 65.19 32.58
C ARG A 69 33.75 63.79 32.95
N GLU A 70 33.79 63.44 34.22
CA GLU A 70 33.29 62.16 34.73
C GLU A 70 31.81 61.96 34.39
N VAL A 71 30.97 62.99 34.56
CA VAL A 71 29.55 62.96 34.17
C VAL A 71 29.38 62.77 32.66
N ARG A 72 30.22 63.40 31.81
CA ARG A 72 30.17 63.19 30.36
C ARG A 72 30.56 61.77 29.97
N GLU A 73 31.61 61.23 30.58
CA GLU A 73 32.03 59.84 30.35
C GLU A 73 30.97 58.84 30.81
N LEU A 74 30.38 59.04 31.99
CA LEU A 74 29.30 58.20 32.49
C LEU A 74 28.06 58.25 31.58
N ARG A 75 27.70 59.42 31.04
CA ARG A 75 26.62 59.56 30.07
C ARG A 75 26.92 58.84 28.75
N SER A 76 28.15 58.95 28.24
CA SER A 76 28.56 58.21 27.02
C SER A 76 28.41 56.71 27.23
N ARG A 77 28.92 56.19 28.36
CA ARG A 77 28.76 54.79 28.72
C ARG A 77 27.30 54.41 28.85
N GLN A 78 26.48 55.23 29.53
CA GLN A 78 25.05 54.96 29.67
C GLN A 78 24.37 54.82 28.30
N ASN A 79 24.66 55.70 27.34
CA ASN A 79 24.13 55.59 25.99
C ASN A 79 24.58 54.29 25.30
N GLU A 80 25.85 53.90 25.43
CA GLU A 80 26.35 52.62 24.90
C GLU A 80 25.64 51.41 25.54
N TRP A 81 25.37 51.45 26.85
CA TRP A 81 24.60 50.42 27.55
C TRP A 81 23.14 50.37 27.06
N GLU A 82 22.52 51.52 26.82
CA GLU A 82 21.15 51.59 26.28
C GLU A 82 21.07 51.05 24.84
N GLU A 83 22.03 51.39 23.99
CA GLU A 83 22.13 50.86 22.63
C GLU A 83 22.34 49.34 22.61
N THR A 84 23.27 48.82 23.43
CA THR A 84 23.53 47.38 23.52
C THR A 84 22.36 46.62 24.13
N ALA A 85 21.66 47.19 25.11
CA ALA A 85 20.44 46.60 25.67
C ALA A 85 19.31 46.54 24.65
N SER A 86 19.13 47.59 23.85
CA SER A 86 18.16 47.60 22.74
C SER A 86 18.52 46.55 21.68
N ALA A 87 19.79 46.46 21.30
CA ALA A 87 20.26 45.45 20.35
C ALA A 87 20.01 44.03 20.88
N LEU A 88 20.32 43.77 22.17
CA LEU A 88 20.06 42.49 22.80
C LEU A 88 18.57 42.14 22.81
N ALA A 89 17.69 43.09 23.17
CA ALA A 89 16.25 42.87 23.16
C ALA A 89 15.72 42.46 21.77
N THR A 90 16.21 43.11 20.70
CA THR A 90 15.83 42.73 19.33
C THR A 90 16.37 41.34 18.93
N ALA A 91 17.59 41.00 19.34
CA ALA A 91 18.17 39.69 19.12
C ALA A 91 17.39 38.59 19.87
N GLU A 92 16.99 38.83 21.11
CA GLU A 92 16.16 37.91 21.91
C GLU A 92 14.78 37.70 21.27
N GLN A 93 14.16 38.77 20.76
CA GLN A 93 12.88 38.67 20.04
C GLN A 93 13.01 37.81 18.78
N SER A 94 14.02 38.05 17.94
CA SER A 94 14.25 37.24 16.73
C SER A 94 14.59 35.78 17.05
N LEU A 95 15.37 35.52 18.11
CA LEU A 95 15.64 34.18 18.58
C LEU A 95 14.35 33.47 19.04
N GLY A 96 13.45 34.19 19.71
CA GLY A 96 12.13 33.70 20.08
C GLY A 96 11.29 33.29 18.88
N GLN A 97 11.29 34.11 17.82
CA GLN A 97 10.60 33.81 16.55
C GLN A 97 11.16 32.55 15.89
N VAL A 98 12.48 32.46 15.73
CA VAL A 98 13.15 31.30 15.12
C VAL A 98 12.91 30.02 15.93
N LYS A 99 12.90 30.10 17.27
CA LYS A 99 12.54 28.95 18.13
C LYS A 99 11.10 28.50 17.90
N GLY A 100 10.16 29.43 17.77
CA GLY A 100 8.77 29.12 17.45
C GLY A 100 8.62 28.44 16.09
N GLU A 101 9.29 28.97 15.06
CA GLU A 101 9.32 28.36 13.72
C GLU A 101 9.93 26.96 13.74
N LEU A 102 11.01 26.76 14.48
CA LEU A 102 11.65 25.46 14.64
C LEU A 102 10.70 24.44 15.29
N GLN A 103 9.97 24.84 16.34
CA GLN A 103 8.99 23.97 16.99
C GLN A 103 7.84 23.60 16.04
N ALA A 104 7.33 24.56 15.27
CA ALA A 104 6.29 24.31 14.27
C ALA A 104 6.78 23.38 13.15
N LEU A 105 8.02 23.56 12.69
CA LEU A 105 8.62 22.67 11.69
C LEU A 105 8.85 21.26 12.24
N GLN A 106 9.25 21.14 13.51
CA GLN A 106 9.41 19.85 14.19
C GLN A 106 8.07 19.13 14.33
N SER A 107 6.98 19.81 14.69
CA SER A 107 5.65 19.18 14.78
C SER A 107 5.17 18.74 13.40
N ALA A 108 5.30 19.59 12.37
CA ALA A 108 4.95 19.23 11.00
C ALA A 108 5.79 18.04 10.48
N HIS A 109 7.08 17.97 10.83
CA HIS A 109 7.94 16.83 10.49
C HIS A 109 7.47 15.53 11.17
N HIS A 110 7.12 15.57 12.46
CA HIS A 110 6.58 14.41 13.15
C HIS A 110 5.26 13.94 12.53
N GLU A 111 4.35 14.85 12.18
CA GLU A 111 3.09 14.53 11.50
C GLU A 111 3.33 13.86 10.14
N LEU A 112 4.24 14.41 9.33
CA LEU A 112 4.61 13.82 8.03
C LEU A 112 5.28 12.45 8.19
N SER A 113 6.12 12.26 9.21
CA SER A 113 6.72 10.96 9.51
C SER A 113 5.66 9.92 9.87
N ASN A 114 4.70 10.28 10.74
CA ASN A 114 3.60 9.40 11.13
C ASN A 114 2.72 9.02 9.94
N LEU A 115 2.43 9.98 9.05
CA LEU A 115 1.69 9.72 7.82
C LEU A 115 2.47 8.78 6.89
N SER A 116 3.78 9.00 6.72
CA SER A 116 4.63 8.11 5.93
C SER A 116 4.65 6.69 6.47
N ASP A 117 4.71 6.50 7.79
CA ASP A 117 4.70 5.17 8.39
C ASP A 117 3.33 4.49 8.25
N THR A 118 2.24 5.26 8.35
CA THR A 118 0.88 4.77 8.07
C THR A 118 0.75 4.30 6.63
N LEU A 119 1.20 5.10 5.66
CA LEU A 119 1.16 4.75 4.24
C LEU A 119 2.04 3.53 3.92
N ARG A 120 3.19 3.37 4.59
CA ARG A 120 4.03 2.17 4.45
C ARG A 120 3.32 0.91 4.94
N ILE A 121 2.61 1.00 6.07
CA ILE A 121 1.80 -0.11 6.59
C ILE A 121 0.68 -0.45 5.60
N GLU A 122 -0.04 0.55 5.09
CA GLU A 122 -1.10 0.34 4.10
C GLU A 122 -0.57 -0.30 2.82
N LEU A 123 0.57 0.16 2.29
CA LEU A 123 1.21 -0.45 1.13
C LEU A 123 1.56 -1.92 1.37
N ALA A 124 2.17 -2.24 2.51
CA ALA A 124 2.48 -3.63 2.86
C ALA A 124 1.22 -4.50 2.97
N VAL A 125 0.12 -3.97 3.52
CA VAL A 125 -1.17 -4.67 3.54
C VAL A 125 -1.68 -4.91 2.11
N ARG A 126 -1.65 -3.89 1.24
CA ARG A 126 -2.07 -4.02 -0.16
C ARG A 126 -1.22 -5.01 -0.95
N GLU A 127 0.08 -5.07 -0.71
CA GLU A 127 0.97 -6.07 -1.30
C GLU A 127 0.55 -7.49 -0.88
N THR A 128 0.27 -7.72 0.41
CA THR A 128 -0.21 -9.04 0.86
C THR A 128 -1.60 -9.40 0.30
N GLU A 129 -2.47 -8.42 0.06
CA GLU A 129 -3.76 -8.65 -0.62
C GLU A 129 -3.56 -9.04 -2.09
N LEU A 130 -2.63 -8.37 -2.79
CA LEU A 130 -2.28 -8.71 -4.16
C LEU A 130 -1.70 -10.13 -4.27
N ASP A 131 -0.79 -10.51 -3.37
CA ASP A 131 -0.21 -11.85 -3.35
C ASP A 131 -1.27 -12.94 -3.16
N LYS A 132 -2.25 -12.70 -2.27
CA LYS A 132 -3.40 -13.61 -2.08
C LYS A 132 -4.24 -13.75 -3.35
N LEU A 133 -4.61 -12.62 -3.97
CA LEU A 133 -5.40 -12.62 -5.20
C LEU A 133 -4.65 -13.27 -6.36
N MET A 134 -3.33 -13.11 -6.42
CA MET A 134 -2.48 -13.80 -7.40
C MET A 134 -2.48 -15.31 -7.18
N GLY A 135 -2.38 -15.77 -5.92
CA GLY A 135 -2.52 -17.18 -5.57
C GLY A 135 -3.88 -17.75 -5.98
N GLU A 136 -4.98 -17.08 -5.63
CA GLU A 136 -6.34 -17.48 -6.03
C GLU A 136 -6.50 -17.53 -7.56
N LEU A 137 -5.91 -16.59 -8.30
CA LEU A 137 -5.94 -16.59 -9.76
C LEU A 137 -5.21 -17.79 -10.36
N ASP A 138 -4.05 -18.15 -9.80
CA ASP A 138 -3.29 -19.31 -10.27
C ASP A 138 -3.99 -20.63 -9.94
N ASP A 139 -4.63 -20.74 -8.78
CA ASP A 139 -5.50 -21.87 -8.43
C ASP A 139 -6.68 -21.97 -9.41
N MET A 140 -7.38 -20.86 -9.67
CA MET A 140 -8.47 -20.83 -10.67
C MET A 140 -8.00 -21.21 -12.07
N ARG A 141 -6.78 -20.82 -12.46
CA ARG A 141 -6.18 -21.21 -13.75
C ARG A 141 -5.86 -22.70 -13.78
N HIS A 142 -5.37 -23.26 -12.69
CA HIS A 142 -5.10 -24.69 -12.57
C HIS A 142 -6.40 -25.50 -12.65
N ASP A 143 -7.42 -25.11 -11.89
CA ASP A 143 -8.76 -25.70 -11.93
C ASP A 143 -9.39 -25.64 -13.32
N ARG A 144 -9.26 -24.51 -14.01
CA ARG A 144 -9.75 -24.37 -15.39
C ARG A 144 -9.06 -25.36 -16.32
N ARG A 145 -7.73 -25.50 -16.24
CA ARG A 145 -6.97 -26.46 -17.06
C ARG A 145 -7.41 -27.90 -16.78
N ASN A 146 -7.59 -28.26 -15.51
CA ASN A 146 -8.03 -29.59 -15.11
C ASN A 146 -9.45 -29.89 -15.62
N LYS A 147 -10.38 -28.93 -15.49
CA LYS A 147 -11.74 -29.04 -16.03
C LYS A 147 -11.76 -29.13 -17.55
N GLU A 148 -10.94 -28.34 -18.24
CA GLU A 148 -10.79 -28.41 -19.70
C GLU A 148 -10.23 -29.77 -20.16
N ALA A 149 -9.28 -30.35 -19.42
CA ALA A 149 -8.75 -31.68 -19.70
C ALA A 149 -9.82 -32.77 -19.50
N ALA A 150 -10.51 -32.77 -18.37
CA ALA A 150 -11.60 -33.70 -18.08
C ALA A 150 -12.74 -33.60 -19.12
N GLN A 151 -13.08 -32.37 -19.54
CA GLN A 151 -14.08 -32.15 -20.59
C GLN A 151 -13.64 -32.74 -21.94
N ARG A 152 -12.35 -32.65 -22.29
CA ARG A 152 -11.81 -33.25 -23.51
C ARG A 152 -11.87 -34.77 -23.46
N GLU A 153 -11.52 -35.37 -22.33
CA GLU A 153 -11.60 -36.83 -22.10
C GLU A 153 -13.04 -37.33 -22.21
N LEU A 154 -13.97 -36.72 -21.46
CA LEU A 154 -15.40 -37.07 -21.54
C LEU A 154 -15.96 -36.89 -22.95
N SER A 155 -15.54 -35.84 -23.67
CA SER A 155 -15.94 -35.66 -25.06
C SER A 155 -15.37 -36.74 -25.99
N ALA A 156 -14.17 -37.24 -25.73
CA ALA A 156 -13.56 -38.32 -26.50
C ALA A 156 -14.26 -39.64 -26.21
N GLU A 157 -14.52 -39.96 -24.94
CA GLU A 157 -15.29 -41.12 -24.52
C GLU A 157 -16.71 -41.13 -25.11
N ALA A 158 -17.40 -39.99 -25.05
CA ALA A 158 -18.74 -39.88 -25.64
C ALA A 158 -18.73 -40.08 -27.16
N LYS A 159 -17.66 -39.68 -27.86
CA LYS A 159 -17.50 -39.94 -29.31
C LYS A 159 -17.22 -41.42 -29.58
N ALA A 160 -16.36 -42.05 -28.77
CA ALA A 160 -16.05 -43.48 -28.88
C ALA A 160 -17.30 -44.34 -28.63
N ALA A 161 -18.02 -44.10 -27.53
CA ALA A 161 -19.25 -44.79 -27.20
C ALA A 161 -20.34 -44.62 -28.28
N LYS A 162 -20.44 -43.43 -28.90
CA LYS A 162 -21.33 -43.21 -30.05
C LYS A 162 -20.90 -44.00 -31.28
N ALA A 163 -19.60 -44.11 -31.54
CA ALA A 163 -19.07 -44.89 -32.67
C ALA A 163 -19.34 -46.39 -32.48
N GLU A 164 -19.14 -46.91 -31.26
CA GLU A 164 -19.47 -48.29 -30.89
C GLU A 164 -20.97 -48.56 -30.97
N LEU A 165 -21.82 -47.67 -30.44
CA LEU A 165 -23.26 -47.81 -30.57
C LEU A 165 -23.71 -47.86 -32.04
N ASN A 166 -23.10 -47.06 -32.90
CA ASN A 166 -23.39 -47.06 -34.33
C ASN A 166 -22.90 -48.33 -35.04
N SER A 167 -21.75 -48.90 -34.64
CA SER A 167 -21.27 -50.17 -35.21
C SER A 167 -22.17 -51.33 -34.77
N GLU A 168 -22.58 -51.38 -33.51
CA GLU A 168 -23.54 -52.36 -33.00
C GLU A 168 -24.91 -52.24 -33.66
N ARG A 169 -25.42 -51.01 -33.87
CA ARG A 169 -26.67 -50.79 -34.63
C ARG A 169 -26.57 -51.33 -36.06
N LYS A 170 -25.44 -51.12 -36.75
CA LYS A 170 -25.22 -51.65 -38.10
C LYS A 170 -25.14 -53.18 -38.10
N ARG A 171 -24.46 -53.79 -37.11
CA ARG A 171 -24.41 -55.25 -36.93
C ARG A 171 -25.81 -55.82 -36.72
N ASN A 172 -26.58 -55.24 -35.80
CA ASN A 172 -27.96 -55.64 -35.54
C ASN A 172 -28.85 -55.51 -36.78
N ALA A 173 -28.76 -54.41 -37.53
CA ALA A 173 -29.51 -54.26 -38.78
C ALA A 173 -29.11 -55.30 -39.84
N ALA A 174 -27.84 -55.68 -39.91
CA ALA A 174 -27.36 -56.73 -40.81
C ALA A 174 -27.90 -58.13 -40.40
N LEU A 175 -27.90 -58.43 -39.09
CA LEU A 175 -28.49 -59.65 -38.55
C LEU A 175 -29.99 -59.71 -38.80
N GLU A 176 -30.72 -58.60 -38.61
CA GLU A 176 -32.15 -58.49 -38.95
C GLU A 176 -32.43 -58.79 -40.42
N LYS A 177 -31.63 -58.23 -41.33
CA LYS A 177 -31.76 -58.51 -42.77
C LYS A 177 -31.48 -59.98 -43.10
N ARG A 178 -30.49 -60.59 -42.44
CA ARG A 178 -30.18 -62.02 -42.61
C ARG A 178 -31.31 -62.90 -42.09
N LEU A 179 -31.87 -62.58 -40.92
CA LEU A 179 -33.04 -63.26 -40.36
C LEU A 179 -34.25 -63.16 -41.28
N ALA A 180 -34.55 -61.98 -41.81
CA ALA A 180 -35.66 -61.81 -42.75
C ALA A 180 -35.50 -62.69 -44.01
N ARG A 181 -34.28 -62.78 -44.54
CA ARG A 181 -33.98 -63.67 -45.68
C ARG A 181 -34.16 -65.14 -45.33
N LEU A 182 -33.55 -65.60 -44.23
CA LEU A 182 -33.66 -67.00 -43.79
C LEU A 182 -35.10 -67.39 -43.48
N LEU A 183 -35.91 -66.47 -42.92
CA LEU A 183 -37.33 -66.70 -42.71
C LEU A 183 -38.09 -66.85 -44.03
N SER A 184 -37.78 -66.02 -45.05
CA SER A 184 -38.35 -66.16 -46.40
C SER A 184 -37.94 -67.48 -47.06
N ASP A 185 -36.67 -67.86 -46.96
CA ASP A 185 -36.16 -69.12 -47.52
C ASP A 185 -36.83 -70.32 -46.82
N LEU A 186 -37.05 -70.22 -45.50
CA LEU A 186 -37.76 -71.22 -44.71
C LEU A 186 -39.24 -71.32 -45.12
N THR A 187 -39.93 -70.20 -45.36
CA THR A 187 -41.33 -70.22 -45.84
C THR A 187 -41.43 -70.81 -47.23
N ASP A 188 -40.55 -70.42 -48.16
CA ASP A 188 -40.52 -70.96 -49.52
C ASP A 188 -40.24 -72.46 -49.54
N ALA A 189 -39.31 -72.92 -48.70
CA ALA A 189 -39.00 -74.34 -48.56
C ALA A 189 -40.19 -75.11 -47.95
N LYS A 190 -40.86 -74.55 -46.94
CA LYS A 190 -42.08 -75.13 -46.35
C LYS A 190 -43.21 -75.23 -47.38
N GLU A 191 -43.47 -74.19 -48.15
CA GLU A 191 -44.49 -74.22 -49.21
C GLU A 191 -44.17 -75.27 -50.28
N LYS A 192 -42.90 -75.36 -50.71
CA LYS A 192 -42.46 -76.40 -51.67
C LYS A 192 -42.68 -77.80 -51.09
N LEU A 193 -42.34 -78.01 -49.82
CA LEU A 193 -42.57 -79.27 -49.14
C LEU A 193 -44.06 -79.59 -49.08
N GLU A 194 -44.91 -78.64 -48.68
CA GLU A 194 -46.36 -78.82 -48.56
C GLU A 194 -47.00 -79.16 -49.92
N ARG A 195 -46.61 -78.47 -51.00
CA ARG A 195 -47.04 -78.81 -52.36
C ARG A 195 -46.65 -80.24 -52.73
N ARG A 196 -45.42 -80.66 -52.40
CA ARG A 196 -44.93 -82.01 -52.70
C ARG A 196 -45.58 -83.09 -51.84
N GLU A 197 -45.80 -82.83 -50.56
CA GLU A 197 -46.55 -83.73 -49.68
C GLU A 197 -48.00 -83.88 -50.19
N GLY A 198 -48.62 -82.79 -50.66
CA GLY A 198 -49.92 -82.81 -51.32
C GLY A 198 -49.94 -83.64 -52.60
N GLU A 199 -48.96 -83.46 -53.49
CA GLU A 199 -48.79 -84.25 -54.73
C GLU A 199 -48.58 -85.75 -54.43
N LEU A 200 -47.72 -86.07 -53.46
CA LEU A 200 -47.45 -87.45 -53.03
C LEU A 200 -48.67 -88.09 -52.35
N ALA A 201 -49.44 -87.33 -51.57
CA ALA A 201 -50.69 -87.78 -50.98
C ALA A 201 -51.77 -88.04 -52.04
N ALA A 202 -51.86 -87.19 -53.07
CA ALA A 202 -52.76 -87.38 -54.21
C ALA A 202 -52.39 -88.62 -55.04
N LEU A 203 -51.09 -88.83 -55.33
CA LEU A 203 -50.58 -90.02 -56.03
C LEU A 203 -50.85 -91.32 -55.26
N LYS A 204 -50.65 -91.31 -53.92
CA LYS A 204 -50.99 -92.44 -53.05
C LYS A 204 -52.49 -92.75 -53.05
N LYS A 205 -53.36 -91.73 -53.06
CA LYS A 205 -54.83 -91.91 -53.16
C LYS A 205 -55.27 -92.43 -54.53
N GLY A 206 -54.55 -92.08 -55.60
CA GLY A 206 -54.80 -92.54 -56.97
C GLY A 206 -54.24 -93.93 -57.32
N GLY A 207 -53.67 -94.68 -56.36
CA GLY A 207 -53.17 -96.05 -56.56
C GLY A 207 -51.80 -96.16 -57.24
N ALA A 208 -51.13 -95.04 -57.55
CA ALA A 208 -49.80 -95.01 -58.13
C ALA A 208 -48.72 -94.98 -57.03
N LYS A 209 -47.68 -95.83 -57.15
CA LYS A 209 -46.52 -95.75 -56.24
C LYS A 209 -45.72 -94.49 -56.56
N PRO A 210 -45.48 -93.60 -55.56
CA PRO A 210 -44.62 -92.45 -55.79
C PRO A 210 -43.20 -92.91 -56.16
N SER A 211 -42.55 -92.19 -57.09
CA SER A 211 -41.20 -92.55 -57.52
C SER A 211 -40.21 -92.37 -56.36
N ALA A 212 -39.20 -93.24 -56.29
CA ALA A 212 -38.15 -93.13 -55.27
C ALA A 212 -37.44 -91.76 -55.29
N ALA A 213 -37.37 -91.12 -56.46
CA ALA A 213 -36.85 -89.76 -56.61
C ALA A 213 -37.74 -88.69 -55.95
N ALA A 214 -39.06 -88.82 -56.03
CA ALA A 214 -40.00 -87.86 -55.42
C ALA A 214 -40.00 -87.95 -53.88
N VAL A 215 -39.92 -89.16 -53.33
CA VAL A 215 -39.81 -89.39 -51.88
C VAL A 215 -38.46 -88.90 -51.36
N LYS A 216 -37.37 -89.12 -52.12
CA LYS A 216 -36.05 -88.60 -51.76
C LYS A 216 -36.02 -87.08 -51.76
N MET A 217 -36.61 -86.44 -52.77
CA MET A 217 -36.68 -84.97 -52.85
C MET A 217 -37.53 -84.35 -51.73
N GLU A 218 -38.58 -85.03 -51.26
CA GLU A 218 -39.33 -84.62 -50.05
C GLU A 218 -38.45 -84.73 -48.79
N ALA A 219 -37.72 -85.83 -48.63
CA ALA A 219 -36.81 -86.01 -47.50
C ALA A 219 -35.69 -84.97 -47.49
N ASP A 220 -35.12 -84.65 -48.65
CA ASP A 220 -34.11 -83.61 -48.84
C ASP A 220 -34.66 -82.22 -48.48
N LEU A 221 -35.92 -81.90 -48.85
CA LEU A 221 -36.59 -80.66 -48.45
C LEU A 221 -36.83 -80.59 -46.92
N ARG A 222 -37.22 -81.70 -46.30
CA ARG A 222 -37.36 -81.78 -44.82
C ARG A 222 -36.03 -81.59 -44.11
N GLU A 223 -34.92 -82.03 -44.70
CA GLU A 223 -33.58 -81.79 -44.18
C GLU A 223 -33.18 -80.32 -44.33
N GLN A 224 -33.39 -79.73 -45.51
CA GLN A 224 -33.15 -78.30 -45.76
C GLN A 224 -33.94 -77.39 -44.82
N ILE A 225 -35.23 -77.69 -44.57
CA ILE A 225 -36.06 -76.94 -43.63
C ILE A 225 -35.50 -77.03 -42.20
N ARG A 226 -34.99 -78.20 -41.78
CA ARG A 226 -34.38 -78.37 -40.46
C ARG A 226 -33.08 -77.57 -40.33
N ASP A 227 -32.28 -77.50 -41.38
CA ASP A 227 -31.05 -76.69 -41.40
C ASP A 227 -31.34 -75.19 -41.42
N LEU A 228 -32.27 -74.74 -42.26
CA LEU A 228 -32.75 -73.35 -42.28
C LEU A 228 -33.35 -72.94 -40.94
N ALA A 229 -34.16 -73.80 -40.31
CA ALA A 229 -34.72 -73.53 -39.00
C ALA A 229 -33.64 -73.43 -37.91
N ALA A 230 -32.60 -74.28 -37.97
CA ALA A 230 -31.46 -74.19 -37.06
C ALA A 230 -30.69 -72.88 -37.26
N GLU A 231 -30.51 -72.43 -38.51
CA GLU A 231 -29.83 -71.17 -38.82
C GLU A 231 -30.64 -69.95 -38.37
N VAL A 232 -31.97 -69.94 -38.56
CA VAL A 232 -32.85 -68.87 -38.04
C VAL A 232 -32.73 -68.78 -36.52
N VAL A 233 -32.77 -69.92 -35.82
CA VAL A 233 -32.67 -69.95 -34.35
C VAL A 233 -31.26 -69.53 -33.87
N ALA A 234 -30.20 -69.87 -34.61
CA ALA A 234 -28.86 -69.45 -34.29
C ALA A 234 -28.66 -67.92 -34.45
N VAL A 235 -29.09 -67.35 -35.59
CA VAL A 235 -28.94 -65.91 -35.86
C VAL A 235 -29.87 -65.06 -34.96
N THR A 236 -31.03 -65.59 -34.54
CA THR A 236 -31.90 -64.92 -33.54
C THR A 236 -31.22 -64.86 -32.18
N ALA A 237 -30.60 -65.97 -31.74
CA ALA A 237 -29.85 -66.00 -30.49
C ALA A 237 -28.59 -65.12 -30.52
N GLU A 238 -27.96 -64.94 -31.69
CA GLU A 238 -26.83 -64.01 -31.87
C GLU A 238 -27.29 -62.55 -31.75
N ARG A 239 -28.42 -62.19 -32.36
CA ARG A 239 -29.00 -60.83 -32.31
C ARG A 239 -29.50 -60.44 -30.91
N GLU A 240 -30.15 -61.36 -30.20
CA GLU A 240 -30.61 -61.14 -28.82
C GLU A 240 -29.46 -61.06 -27.82
N GLY A 241 -28.26 -61.47 -28.24
CA GLY A 241 -27.07 -61.46 -27.42
C GLY A 241 -27.11 -62.48 -26.29
N PRO A 242 -26.22 -62.38 -25.29
CA PRO A 242 -26.03 -63.41 -24.27
C PRO A 242 -27.27 -63.66 -23.37
N ALA A 243 -28.23 -62.75 -23.35
CA ALA A 243 -29.48 -62.89 -22.60
C ALA A 243 -30.60 -63.61 -23.37
N SER A 244 -30.32 -64.15 -24.56
CA SER A 244 -31.32 -64.87 -25.36
C SER A 244 -31.90 -66.09 -24.62
N PRO A 245 -33.24 -66.23 -24.53
CA PRO A 245 -33.90 -67.42 -23.99
C PRO A 245 -33.55 -68.71 -24.74
N VAL A 246 -33.08 -68.61 -26.00
CA VAL A 246 -32.63 -69.75 -26.80
C VAL A 246 -31.46 -70.47 -26.11
N TYR A 247 -30.56 -69.75 -25.46
CA TYR A 247 -29.43 -70.37 -24.76
C TYR A 247 -29.89 -71.17 -23.54
N GLN A 248 -30.89 -70.67 -22.81
CA GLN A 248 -31.49 -71.39 -21.68
C GLN A 248 -32.19 -72.68 -22.16
N ALA A 249 -33.01 -72.57 -23.22
CA ALA A 249 -33.69 -73.72 -23.81
C ALA A 249 -32.70 -74.77 -24.38
N LEU A 250 -31.57 -74.32 -24.93
CA LEU A 250 -30.50 -75.22 -25.38
C LEU A 250 -29.80 -75.91 -24.21
N ASP A 251 -29.65 -75.27 -23.07
CA ASP A 251 -29.06 -75.89 -21.88
C ASP A 251 -30.01 -76.90 -21.22
N GLU A 252 -31.30 -76.62 -21.15
CA GLU A 252 -32.33 -77.56 -20.66
C GLU A 252 -32.49 -78.78 -21.57
N ALA A 253 -32.31 -78.62 -22.88
CA ALA A 253 -32.39 -79.72 -23.86
C ALA A 253 -31.18 -80.69 -23.85
N LYS A 254 -30.24 -80.57 -22.88
CA LYS A 254 -29.06 -81.44 -22.75
C LYS A 254 -29.39 -82.91 -22.49
N ASP A 255 -30.53 -83.23 -21.88
CA ASP A 255 -30.82 -84.57 -21.36
C ASP A 255 -31.77 -85.45 -22.21
N GLY A 256 -32.26 -84.99 -23.38
CA GLY A 256 -33.31 -85.72 -24.13
C GLY A 256 -33.21 -85.78 -25.65
N GLY A 257 -32.17 -85.23 -26.28
CA GLY A 257 -32.13 -85.08 -27.75
C GLY A 257 -31.46 -86.24 -28.50
N GLY A 258 -32.21 -86.94 -29.36
CA GLY A 258 -31.64 -87.90 -30.32
C GLY A 258 -30.58 -87.30 -31.27
N LYS A 259 -29.79 -88.16 -31.93
CA LYS A 259 -28.58 -87.80 -32.71
C LYS A 259 -28.77 -86.70 -33.78
N ASP A 260 -30.01 -86.45 -34.23
CA ASP A 260 -30.41 -85.50 -35.29
C ASP A 260 -31.31 -84.35 -34.79
N SER A 261 -31.25 -84.02 -33.50
CA SER A 261 -32.08 -82.95 -32.92
C SER A 261 -31.68 -81.53 -33.39
N LEU A 262 -32.68 -80.65 -33.50
CA LEU A 262 -32.51 -79.23 -33.85
C LEU A 262 -31.52 -78.51 -32.90
N ALA A 263 -31.59 -78.83 -31.61
CA ALA A 263 -30.70 -78.29 -30.57
C ALA A 263 -29.21 -78.56 -30.85
N LYS A 264 -28.86 -79.75 -31.36
CA LYS A 264 -27.48 -80.11 -31.70
C LYS A 264 -26.97 -79.33 -32.92
N ARG A 265 -27.81 -79.15 -33.94
CA ARG A 265 -27.46 -78.36 -35.14
C ARG A 265 -27.25 -76.88 -34.80
N ILE A 266 -28.08 -76.32 -33.92
CA ILE A 266 -27.90 -74.94 -33.42
C ILE A 266 -26.57 -74.80 -32.66
N ARG A 267 -26.18 -75.78 -31.84
CA ARG A 267 -24.87 -75.78 -31.15
C ARG A 267 -23.69 -75.88 -32.12
N GLN A 268 -23.79 -76.71 -33.17
CA GLN A 268 -22.75 -76.82 -34.21
C GLN A 268 -22.56 -75.49 -34.95
N LYS A 269 -23.66 -74.80 -35.27
CA LYS A 269 -23.61 -73.48 -35.94
C LYS A 269 -23.08 -72.34 -35.05
N LYS A 270 -22.97 -72.54 -33.74
CA LYS A 270 -22.41 -71.58 -32.76
C LYS A 270 -20.94 -71.87 -32.42
N GLY A 271 -20.45 -73.08 -32.71
CA GLY A 271 -19.11 -73.56 -32.34
C GLY A 271 -18.01 -73.34 -33.37
N ASP A 272 -18.38 -72.88 -34.58
CA ASP A 272 -17.51 -72.31 -35.61
C ASP A 272 -17.70 -70.79 -35.63
#